data_AF-A0A948VVZ9-F1
#
_entry.id   AF-A0A948VVZ9-F1
#
_cell.length_a   1.000
_cell.length_b   1.000
_cell.length_c   1.000
_cell.angle_alpha   90.00
_cell.angle_beta   90.00
_cell.angle_gamma   90.00
#
_symmetry.space_group_name_H-M   'P 1'
#
loop_
_entity.id
_entity.type
_entity.pdbx_description
1 polymer ?
#
loop_
_entity_poly.entity_id
_entity_poly.type
_entity_poly.pdbx_seq_one_letter_code
_entity_poly.pdbx_strand_id
1 'polypeptide(L)' 'MTALSWIVLWGVTAMFSAAVAGGLAGYKNRDYSYWMGWCFLFPPLLIVLVLLPHLKGPRPKRPSLDEEDKHWY' A
#
# COMPACT_ATOMS: atom_id res chain seq x y z
N MET A 1 29.57 -7.45 2.41
CA MET A 1 28.16 -7.17 2.79
C MET A 1 27.89 -7.82 4.13
N THR A 2 27.56 -7.07 5.18
CA THR A 2 27.19 -7.64 6.49
C THR A 2 25.69 -7.86 6.58
N ALA A 3 25.24 -8.64 7.57
CA ALA A 3 23.80 -8.83 7.84
C ALA A 3 23.08 -7.49 8.11
N LEU A 4 23.73 -6.58 8.84
CA LEU A 4 23.18 -5.25 9.11
C LEU A 4 22.95 -4.46 7.82
N SER A 5 23.90 -4.47 6.87
CA SER A 5 23.75 -3.79 5.58
C SER A 5 22.53 -4.29 4.80
N TRP A 6 22.25 -5.59 4.84
CA TRP A 6 21.08 -6.18 4.19
C TRP A 6 19.77 -5.73 4.83
N ILE A 7 19.71 -5.66 6.17
CA ILE A 7 18.53 -5.19 6.90
C ILE A 7 18.22 -3.74 6.54
N VAL A 8 19.25 -2.88 6.50
CA VAL A 8 19.08 -1.46 6.14
C VAL A 8 18.58 -1.32 4.70
N LEU A 9 19.20 -2.03 3.75
CA LEU A 9 18.77 -2.01 2.36
C LEU A 9 17.31 -2.48 2.21
N TRP A 10 16.94 -3.53 2.93
CA TRP A 10 15.56 -4.03 2.93
C TRP A 10 14.58 -3.00 3.50
N GLY A 11 14.88 -2.42 4.66
CA GLY A 11 14.02 -1.43 5.32
C GLY A 11 13.81 -0.18 4.49
N VAL A 12 14.87 0.38 3.90
CA VAL A 12 14.76 1.54 3.00
C VAL A 12 13.92 1.20 1.77
N THR A 13 14.15 0.03 1.17
CA THR A 13 13.37 -0.44 0.00
C THR A 13 11.90 -0.60 0.35
N ALA A 14 11.58 -1.18 1.50
CA ALA A 14 10.23 -1.36 2.00
C ALA A 14 9.50 -0.03 2.25
N MET A 15 10.14 0.92 2.93
CA MET A 15 9.56 2.24 3.18
C MET A 15 9.30 3.00 1.87
N PHE A 16 10.26 2.98 0.95
CA PHE A 16 10.10 3.64 -0.35
C PHE A 16 8.98 3.01 -1.18
N SER A 17 8.94 1.67 -1.22
CA SER A 17 7.89 0.91 -1.89
C SER A 17 6.50 1.24 -1.34
N ALA A 18 6.34 1.30 -0.02
CA ALA A 18 5.08 1.68 0.62
C ALA A 18 4.63 3.10 0.23
N ALA A 19 5.54 4.08 0.27
CA ALA A 19 5.24 5.46 -0.09
C ALA A 19 4.78 5.58 -1.56
N VAL A 20 5.49 4.94 -2.49
CA VAL A 20 5.12 4.93 -3.92
C VAL A 20 3.79 4.22 -4.14
N ALA A 21 3.55 3.12 -3.42
CA ALA A 21 2.29 2.38 -3.49
C ALA A 21 1.08 3.23 -3.07
N GLY A 22 1.21 4.05 -2.01
CA GLY A 22 0.14 4.96 -1.58
C GLY A 22 -0.27 5.94 -2.68
N GLY A 23 0.73 6.56 -3.32
CA GLY A 23 0.50 7.47 -4.46
C GLY A 23 -0.12 6.76 -5.66
N LEU A 24 0.44 5.62 -6.08
CA LEU A 24 -0.06 4.84 -7.23
C LEU A 24 -1.46 4.29 -6.99
N ALA A 25 -1.76 3.81 -5.78
CA ALA A 25 -3.08 3.31 -5.43
C ALA A 25 -4.10 4.45 -5.43
N GLY A 26 -3.75 5.62 -4.90
CA GLY A 26 -4.56 6.83 -5.02
C GLY A 26 -4.85 7.19 -6.48
N TYR A 27 -3.81 7.25 -7.30
CA TYR A 27 -3.94 7.55 -8.74
C TYR A 27 -4.76 6.50 -9.49
N LYS A 28 -4.64 5.20 -9.18
CA LYS A 28 -5.35 4.11 -9.86
C LYS A 28 -6.74 3.83 -9.30
N ASN A 29 -7.26 4.69 -8.44
CA ASN A 29 -8.56 4.56 -7.79
C ASN A 29 -8.69 3.27 -6.94
N ARG A 30 -7.65 2.94 -6.19
CA ARG A 30 -7.52 1.75 -5.32
C ARG A 30 -7.36 2.17 -3.85
N ASP A 31 -7.50 1.19 -2.95
CA ASP A 31 -7.32 1.35 -1.51
C ASP A 31 -5.85 1.60 -1.17
N TYR A 32 -5.53 2.82 -0.71
CA TYR A 32 -4.13 3.19 -0.44
C TYR A 32 -3.56 2.41 0.75
N SER A 33 -4.32 2.24 1.83
CA SER A 33 -3.85 1.55 3.05
C SER A 33 -3.49 0.10 2.77
N TYR A 34 -4.31 -0.60 1.99
CA TYR A 34 -4.05 -1.97 1.53
C TYR A 34 -2.74 -2.04 0.74
N TRP A 35 -2.59 -1.21 -0.29
CA TRP A 35 -1.42 -1.26 -1.16
C TRP A 35 -0.14 -0.79 -0.47
N MET A 36 -0.21 0.23 0.40
CA MET A 36 0.92 0.67 1.22
C MET A 36 1.41 -0.45 2.15
N GLY A 37 0.50 -1.12 2.86
CA GLY A 37 0.84 -2.20 3.79
C GLY A 37 1.49 -3.38 3.09
N TRP A 38 0.92 -3.85 1.98
CA TRP A 38 1.49 -4.99 1.25
C TRP A 38 2.81 -4.66 0.56
N CYS A 39 2.98 -3.44 0.04
CA CYS A 39 4.24 -3.02 -0.58
C CYS A 39 5.33 -2.70 0.46
N PHE A 40 4.98 -2.41 1.71
CA PHE A 40 5.93 -2.36 2.83
C PHE A 40 6.43 -3.77 3.20
N LEU A 41 5.51 -4.73 3.35
CA LEU A 41 5.85 -6.09 3.74
C LEU A 41 6.59 -6.85 2.63
N PHE A 42 6.14 -6.69 1.38
CA PHE A 42 6.70 -7.34 0.20
C PHE A 42 6.91 -6.31 -0.92
N PRO A 43 8.07 -5.62 -0.95
CA PRO A 43 8.34 -4.55 -1.90
C PRO A 43 8.13 -4.89 -3.39
N PRO A 44 8.45 -6.10 -3.87
CA PRO A 44 8.20 -6.47 -5.27
C PRO A 44 6.72 -6.40 -5.70
N LEU A 45 5.77 -6.41 -4.75
CA LEU A 45 4.34 -6.29 -5.03
C LEU A 45 3.97 -4.95 -5.69
N LEU A 46 4.83 -3.93 -5.58
CA LEU A 46 4.67 -2.66 -6.28
C LEU A 46 4.56 -2.84 -7.80
N ILE A 47 5.25 -3.84 -8.37
CA ILE A 47 5.19 -4.16 -9.80
C ILE A 47 3.76 -4.56 -10.20
N VAL A 48 3.10 -5.36 -9.36
CA VAL A 48 1.71 -5.77 -9.58
C VAL A 48 0.80 -4.55 -9.59
N LEU A 49 0.98 -3.63 -8.64
CA LEU A 49 0.21 -2.37 -8.61
C LEU A 49 0.41 -1.53 -9.86
N VAL A 50 1.65 -1.44 -10.37
CA VAL A 50 1.97 -0.71 -11.60
C VAL A 50 1.22 -1.30 -12.81
N LEU A 51 1.19 -2.63 -12.93
CA LEU A 51 0.56 -3.34 -14.04
C LEU A 51 -0.98 -3.30 -13.99
N LEU A 52 -1.56 -3.18 -12.81
CA LEU A 52 -3.02 -3.17 -12.66
C LEU A 52 -3.66 -1.93 -13.32
N PRO A 53 -4.82 -2.08 -14.00
CA PRO A 53 -5.49 -0.94 -14.62
C PRO A 53 -6.08 0.00 -13.57
N HIS A 54 -6.32 1.25 -14.00
CA HIS A 54 -7.06 2.23 -13.24
C HIS A 54 -8.54 1.80 -13.13
N LEU A 55 -9.09 1.78 -11.91
CA LEU A 55 -10.50 1.41 -11.70
C LEU A 55 -11.44 2.55 -12.07
N LYS A 56 -12.43 2.27 -12.93
CA LYS A 56 -13.47 3.23 -13.31
C LYS A 56 -14.58 3.26 -12.26
N GLY A 57 -15.21 4.42 -12.10
CA GLY A 57 -16.34 4.61 -11.19
C GLY A 57 -15.94 5.30 -9.87
N PRO A 58 -16.91 5.44 -8.94
CA PRO A 58 -16.64 6.07 -7.65
C PRO A 58 -15.59 5.27 -6.88
N ARG A 59 -14.68 5.99 -6.21
CA ARG A 59 -13.67 5.37 -5.37
C ARG A 59 -14.34 4.51 -4.30
N PRO A 60 -13.90 3.26 -4.07
CA PRO A 60 -14.34 2.51 -2.90
C PRO A 60 -14.01 3.33 -1.65
N LYS A 61 -15.02 3.91 -1.00
CA LYS A 61 -14.86 4.57 0.29
C LYS A 61 -14.76 3.45 1.31
N ARG A 62 -13.56 3.21 1.84
CA ARG A 62 -13.42 2.37 3.02
C ARG A 62 -14.12 3.10 4.18
N PRO A 63 -14.97 2.42 4.97
CA PRO A 63 -15.57 3.04 6.13
C PRO A 63 -14.48 3.59 7.06
N SER A 64 -14.75 4.70 7.75
CA SER A 64 -13.84 5.14 8.81
C SER A 64 -13.85 4.14 9.96
N LEU A 65 -12.80 4.13 10.79
CA LEU A 65 -12.77 3.29 12.00
C LEU A 65 -14.00 3.58 12.90
N ASP A 66 -14.37 4.86 13.05
CA ASP A 66 -15.59 5.24 13.78
C ASP A 66 -16.89 4.72 13.14
N GLU A 67 -16.94 4.61 11.80
CA GLU A 67 -18.08 4.02 11.08
C GLU A 67 -18.13 2.49 11.28
N GLU A 68 -16.97 1.81 11.35
CA GLU A 68 -16.87 0.38 11.64
C GLU A 68 -17.26 0.06 13.09
N ASP A 69 -16.79 0.86 14.06
CA ASP A 69 -17.08 0.67 15.48
C ASP A 69 -18.57 0.79 15.80
N LYS A 70 -19.30 1.69 15.13
CA LYS A 70 -20.75 1.86 15.30
C LYS A 70 -21.58 0.64 14.92
N HIS A 71 -21.05 -0.29 14.14
CA HIS A 71 -21.77 -1.50 13.73
C HIS A 71 -21.70 -2.61 14.81
N TRP A 72 -20.86 -2.46 15.83
CA TRP A 72 -20.65 -3.45 16.89
C TRP A 72 -21.41 -3.16 18.21
N TYR A 73 -22.12 -2.03 18.27
CA TYR A 73 -22.95 -1.59 19.41
C TYR A 73 -24.39 -1.36 18.95
#